data_AF-A0A392T8P5-F1
#
_entry.id   AF-A0A392T8P5-F1
#
_cell.length_a   1.000
_cell.length_b   1.000
_cell.length_c   1.000
_cell.angle_alpha   90.00
_cell.angle_beta   90.00
_cell.angle_gamma   90.00
#
_symmetry.space_group_name_H-M   'P 1'
#
loop_
_entity.id
_entity.type
_entity.pdbx_description
1 polymer ?
#
loop_
_entity_poly.entity_id
_entity_poly.type
_entity_poly.pdbx_seq_one_letter_code
_entity_poly.pdbx_strand_id
1 'polypeptide(L)' 'MRNGELEFVSLSSIEVTLGVHVEEVCVVQLFQDVFPSEIPVFPPVREMKFFIDLHPGTGPISESPYRMAPAELI' A
#
# COMPACT_ATOMS: atom_id res chain seq x y z
N MET A 1 -27.33 -2.75 16.88
CA MET A 1 -26.80 -1.87 15.82
C MET A 1 -25.47 -1.33 16.33
N ARG A 2 -24.34 -1.88 15.89
CA ARG A 2 -23.01 -1.50 16.39
C ARG A 2 -22.43 -0.47 15.42
N ASN A 3 -22.54 0.77 15.82
CA ASN A 3 -21.80 1.94 15.37
C ASN A 3 -20.31 1.59 15.14
N GLY A 4 -19.95 1.39 13.86
CA GLY A 4 -18.59 1.07 13.43
C GLY A 4 -17.75 2.34 13.31
N GLU A 5 -17.27 2.86 14.43
CA GLU A 5 -16.20 3.85 14.41
C GLU A 5 -14.95 3.22 13.79
N LEU A 6 -14.38 3.94 12.84
CA LEU A 6 -13.16 3.54 12.14
C LEU A 6 -11.99 3.89 13.07
N GLU A 7 -11.52 2.91 13.84
CA GLU A 7 -10.31 3.07 14.64
C GLU A 7 -9.09 2.97 13.70
N PHE A 8 -8.46 4.11 13.40
CA PHE A 8 -7.19 4.14 12.70
C PHE A 8 -6.05 4.13 13.73
N VAL A 9 -5.08 3.22 13.57
CA VAL A 9 -3.86 3.19 14.38
C VAL A 9 -2.74 3.82 13.55
N SER A 10 -2.27 5.00 13.96
CA SER A 10 -1.13 5.68 13.31
C SER A 10 0.19 5.21 13.93
N LEU A 11 1.06 4.62 13.11
CA LEU A 11 2.41 4.20 13.53
C LEU A 11 3.42 5.36 13.55
N SER A 12 3.01 6.58 13.18
CA SER A 12 3.89 7.77 13.12
C SER A 12 4.44 8.23 14.48
N SER A 13 3.87 7.74 15.58
CA SER A 13 4.25 8.12 16.95
C SER A 13 5.05 7.04 17.69
N ILE A 14 5.33 5.90 17.05
CA ILE A 14 6.32 4.97 17.59
C ILE A 14 7.67 5.63 17.37
N GLU A 15 8.27 6.12 18.46
CA GLU A 15 9.70 6.38 18.48
C GLU A 15 10.36 5.05 18.09
N VAL A 16 10.95 5.01 16.89
CA VAL A 16 11.72 3.84 16.44
C VAL A 16 12.93 3.77 17.35
N THR A 17 12.73 3.16 18.51
CA THR A 17 13.81 2.77 19.40
C THR A 17 14.61 1.73 18.65
N LEU A 18 15.88 2.02 18.42
CA LEU A 18 16.84 1.12 17.78
C LEU A 18 16.86 -0.19 18.60
N GLY A 19 16.03 -1.17 18.20
CA GLY A 19 15.86 -2.42 18.92
C GLY A 19 14.44 -3.00 18.97
N VAL A 20 13.39 -2.23 18.68
CA VAL A 20 12.04 -2.79 18.56
C VAL A 20 11.80 -3.26 17.13
N HIS A 21 11.60 -4.56 16.98
CA HIS A 21 11.20 -5.18 15.72
C HIS A 21 9.73 -4.88 15.45
N VAL A 22 9.36 -4.57 14.20
CA VAL A 22 7.96 -4.22 13.85
C VAL A 22 7.01 -5.40 14.16
N GLU A 23 7.55 -6.62 14.09
CA GLU A 23 6.90 -7.87 14.43
C GLU A 23 6.55 -7.99 15.94
N GLU A 24 7.15 -7.17 16.80
CA GLU A 24 6.86 -7.13 18.25
C GLU A 24 5.70 -6.19 18.60
N VAL A 25 5.25 -5.38 17.65
CA VAL A 25 4.12 -4.48 17.86
C VAL A 25 2.84 -5.33 17.94
N CYS A 26 2.10 -5.21 19.05
CA CYS A 26 0.90 -6.02 19.30
C CYS A 26 -0.11 -5.99 18.14
N VAL A 27 -0.30 -4.85 17.47
CA VAL A 27 -1.21 -4.75 16.32
C VAL A 27 -0.70 -5.55 15.11
N VAL A 28 0.61 -5.58 14.88
CA VAL A 28 1.21 -6.35 13.77
C VAL A 28 1.08 -7.84 14.04
N GLN A 29 1.26 -8.27 15.30
CA GLN A 29 1.05 -9.66 15.70
C GLN A 29 -0.40 -10.13 15.54
N LEU A 30 -1.37 -9.23 15.74
CA LEU A 30 -2.79 -9.52 15.57
C LEU A 30 -3.22 -9.57 14.09
N PHE A 31 -2.48 -8.94 13.18
CA PHE A 31 -2.82 -8.78 11.76
C PHE A 31 -1.66 -9.14 10.82
N GLN A 32 -1.04 -10.30 11.02
CA GLN A 32 0.12 -10.75 10.23
C GLN A 32 -0.18 -10.92 8.72
N ASP A 33 -1.44 -11.18 8.37
CA ASP A 33 -1.92 -11.27 7.00
C ASP A 33 -1.99 -9.90 6.29
N VAL A 34 -2.20 -8.83 7.07
CA VAL A 34 -2.22 -7.43 6.58
C VAL A 34 -0.81 -6.83 6.55
N PHE A 35 0.07 -7.28 7.45
CA PHE A 35 1.47 -6.83 7.56
C PHE A 35 2.46 -7.96 7.28
N PRO A 36 2.48 -8.52 6.05
CA PRO A 36 3.48 -9.52 5.70
C PRO A 36 4.88 -8.90 5.63
N SER A 37 5.91 -9.70 5.92
CA SER A 37 7.31 -9.27 5.81
C SER A 37 7.72 -8.88 4.39
N GLU A 38 7.02 -9.43 3.39
CA GLU A 38 7.17 -9.11 1.97
C GLU A 38 5.82 -8.73 1.37
N ILE A 39 5.79 -7.70 0.53
CA ILE A 39 4.56 -7.26 -0.13
C ILE A 39 4.25 -8.22 -1.28
N PRO A 40 3.02 -8.77 -1.37
CA PRO A 40 2.64 -9.62 -2.50
C PRO A 40 2.72 -8.84 -3.81
N VAL A 41 3.37 -9.45 -4.82
CA VAL A 41 3.60 -8.84 -6.14
C VAL A 41 2.30 -8.50 -6.87
N PHE A 42 1.26 -9.30 -6.63
CA PHE A 42 -0.07 -9.04 -7.17
C PHE A 42 -0.93 -8.36 -6.11
N PRO A 43 -1.68 -7.31 -6.48
CA PRO A 43 -2.70 -6.81 -5.60
C PRO A 43 -3.65 -7.97 -5.27
N PRO A 44 -4.14 -8.05 -4.02
CA PRO A 44 -5.12 -9.06 -3.63
C PRO A 44 -6.29 -9.04 -4.60
N VAL A 45 -6.91 -10.21 -4.84
CA VAL A 45 -8.13 -10.28 -5.66
C VAL A 45 -9.18 -9.39 -5.00
N ARG A 46 -9.53 -8.30 -5.68
CA ARG A 46 -10.54 -7.37 -5.19
C ARG A 46 -11.90 -7.82 -5.72
N GLU A 47 -12.91 -7.84 -4.87
CA GLU A 47 -14.28 -8.24 -5.25
C GLU A 47 -14.94 -7.25 -6.22
N MET A 48 -14.41 -6.03 -6.34
CA MET A 48 -14.96 -4.96 -7.18
C MET A 48 -13.94 -4.44 -8.18
N LYS A 49 -14.43 -4.07 -9.37
CA LYS A 49 -13.67 -3.38 -10.41
C LYS A 49 -13.51 -1.91 -10.05
N PHE A 50 -12.31 -1.38 -10.21
CA PHE A 50 -12.02 0.04 -10.03
C PHE A 50 -12.39 0.78 -11.31
N PHE A 51 -13.12 1.88 -11.15
CA PHE A 51 -13.39 2.83 -12.22
C PHE A 51 -12.56 4.08 -11.93
N ILE A 52 -11.90 4.61 -12.96
CA ILE A 52 -11.20 5.88 -12.89
C ILE A 52 -12.10 6.89 -13.59
N ASP A 53 -12.77 7.73 -12.80
CA ASP A 53 -13.58 8.82 -13.33
C ASP A 53 -12.65 9.94 -13.80
N LEU A 54 -12.82 10.36 -15.05
CA LEU A 54 -12.07 11.45 -15.63
C LEU A 54 -12.94 12.70 -15.68
N HIS A 55 -12.30 13.87 -15.57
CA HIS A 55 -13.00 15.12 -15.87
C HIS A 55 -13.44 15.11 -17.36
N PRO A 56 -14.62 15.66 -17.68
CA PRO A 56 -15.06 15.77 -19.06
C PRO A 56 -14.02 16.49 -19.92
N GLY A 57 -13.65 15.88 -21.05
CA GLY A 57 -12.62 16.41 -21.96
C GLY A 57 -11.20 15.90 -21.71
N THR A 58 -10.96 15.10 -20.67
CA THR A 58 -9.67 14.40 -20.50
C THR A 58 -9.48 13.36 -21.60
N GLY A 59 -8.44 13.52 -22.42
CA GLY A 59 -8.00 12.55 -23.42
C GLY A 59 -6.87 11.65 -22.90
N PRO A 60 -6.50 10.61 -23.66
CA PRO A 60 -5.33 9.78 -23.33
C PRO A 60 -4.04 10.62 -23.41
N ILE A 61 -3.12 10.33 -22.49
CA ILE A 61 -1.76 10.91 -22.49
C ILE A 61 -0.81 9.87 -23.09
N SER A 62 0.09 10.31 -23.96
CA SER A 62 1.10 9.46 -24.59
C SER A 62 2.45 10.17 -24.54
N GLU A 63 3.28 9.78 -23.58
CA GLU A 63 4.65 10.28 -23.43
C GLU A 63 5.65 9.18 -23.79
N SER A 64 6.78 9.55 -24.39
CA SER A 64 7.86 8.59 -24.66
C SER A 64 8.46 8.08 -23.35
N PRO A 65 8.79 6.77 -23.22
CA PRO A 65 9.48 6.27 -22.03
C PRO A 65 10.78 7.02 -21.78
N TYR A 66 11.12 7.19 -20.50
CA TYR A 66 12.44 7.72 -20.13
C TYR A 66 13.56 6.81 -20.64
N ARG A 67 14.70 7.42 -20.99
CA ARG A 67 15.90 6.65 -21.34
C ARG A 67 16.50 6.09 -20.05
N MET A 68 16.46 4.77 -19.92
CA MET A 68 17.08 4.01 -18.84
C MET A 68 18.43 3.45 -19.29
N ALA A 69 19.35 3.23 -18.34
CA ALA A 69 20.61 2.57 -18.64
C ALA A 69 20.36 1.07 -18.96
N PRO A 70 21.23 0.38 -19.72
CA PRO A 70 21.04 -1.04 -20.03
C PRO A 70 20.89 -1.93 -18.79
N ALA A 71 21.48 -1.54 -17.66
CA ALA A 71 21.40 -2.29 -16.40
C ALA A 71 20.01 -2.22 -15.72
N GLU A 72 19.18 -1.24 -16.07
CA GLU A 72 17.84 -1.04 -15.51
C GLU A 72 16.75 -1.71 -16.36
N LEU A 73 17.10 -2.17 -17.56
CA LEU A 73 16.21 -2.87 -18.49
C LEU A 73 16.25 -4.39 -18.33
N ILE A 74 16.92 -4.89 -17.29
CA ILE A 74 17.18 -6.33 -17.07
C ILE A 74 15.95 -7.00 -16.45
#